data_AF-A0A7R9M8G4-F1
#
_entry.id   AF-A0A7R9M8G4-F1
#
_cell.length_a   1.000
_cell.length_b   1.000
_cell.length_c   1.000
_cell.angle_alpha   90.00
_cell.angle_beta   90.00
_cell.angle_gamma   90.00
#
_symmetry.space_group_name_H-M   'P 1'
#
loop_
_entity.id
_entity.type
_entity.pdbx_description
1 polymer ?
#
loop_
_entity_poly.entity_id
_entity_poly.type
_entity_poly.pdbx_seq_one_letter_code
_entity_poly.pdbx_strand_id
1 'polypeptide(L)'
;MDEKLAFVHGIRVLTMIWIIAIHTFTVGTLFVPMLVYRFEDEARKFGKQLSTQFIFNGFISVGNFFFLSGLVVTYISVPMFKRTGAPTLFSYISMRWFRFMPSMIGIICFHILWPLMGSGPVFKKYANELTEPCSRNWWTNILFINNWLLLPDMCLVHTWFMSADFQLHILSFFAILALSKTWSRGFGVVLCTSLILCGIAIPSLVNYKTNGPPMPMPFEEPDLDQFYRDLNT
;
A
#
# COMPACT_ATOMS: atom_id res chain seq x y z
N MET A 1 -12.21 19.52 -13.82
CA MET A 1 -10.97 18.72 -13.96
C MET A 1 -10.62 18.73 -15.44
N ASP A 2 -9.37 18.99 -15.77
CA ASP A 2 -8.89 19.21 -17.15
C ASP A 2 -9.16 17.95 -18.01
N GLU A 3 -9.79 18.09 -19.17
CA GLU A 3 -10.17 16.98 -20.08
C GLU A 3 -8.94 16.13 -20.46
N LYS A 4 -7.76 16.77 -20.44
CA LYS A 4 -6.43 16.18 -20.67
C LYS A 4 -6.04 15.07 -19.69
N LEU A 5 -6.64 14.99 -18.50
CA LEU A 5 -6.35 13.96 -17.49
C LEU A 5 -7.42 12.87 -17.42
N ALA A 6 -8.44 12.88 -18.28
CA ALA A 6 -9.53 11.91 -18.24
C ALA A 6 -9.03 10.46 -18.36
N PHE A 7 -7.99 10.20 -19.18
CA PHE A 7 -7.41 8.87 -19.35
C PHE A 7 -6.84 8.28 -18.05
N VAL A 8 -6.38 9.13 -17.10
CA VAL A 8 -5.87 8.68 -15.80
C VAL A 8 -6.95 7.96 -14.99
N HIS A 9 -8.22 8.37 -15.14
CA HIS A 9 -9.33 7.66 -14.50
C HIS A 9 -9.53 6.27 -15.09
N GLY A 10 -9.41 6.11 -16.41
CA GLY A 10 -9.46 4.81 -17.07
C GLY A 10 -8.35 3.88 -16.55
N ILE A 11 -7.11 4.37 -16.46
CA ILE A 11 -5.99 3.57 -15.93
C ILE A 11 -6.25 3.18 -14.47
N ARG A 12 -6.76 4.10 -13.64
CA ARG A 12 -7.09 3.81 -12.24
C ARG A 12 -8.15 2.72 -12.11
N VAL A 13 -9.19 2.74 -12.95
CA VAL A 13 -10.23 1.69 -12.94
C VAL A 13 -9.62 0.33 -13.31
N LEU A 14 -8.86 0.26 -14.40
CA LEU A 14 -8.20 -0.98 -14.82
C LEU A 14 -7.23 -1.52 -13.75
N THR A 15 -6.47 -0.63 -13.11
CA THR A 15 -5.53 -1.01 -12.05
C THR A 15 -6.28 -1.47 -10.79
N MET A 16 -7.41 -0.85 -10.42
CA MET A 16 -8.26 -1.32 -9.32
C MET A 16 -8.84 -2.71 -9.59
N ILE A 17 -9.33 -2.95 -10.82
CA ILE A 17 -9.86 -4.27 -11.21
C ILE A 17 -8.76 -5.34 -11.05
N TRP A 18 -7.54 -5.03 -11.50
CA TRP A 18 -6.40 -5.93 -11.34
C TRP A 18 -6.10 -6.23 -9.87
N ILE A 19 -6.03 -5.21 -9.01
CA ILE A 19 -5.80 -5.38 -7.55
C ILE A 19 -6.89 -6.25 -6.91
N ILE A 20 -8.16 -6.00 -7.23
CA ILE A 20 -9.28 -6.79 -6.70
C ILE A 20 -9.17 -8.25 -7.13
N ALA A 21 -8.86 -8.50 -8.41
CA ALA A 21 -8.66 -9.85 -8.93
C ALA A 21 -7.52 -10.57 -8.20
N ILE A 22 -6.38 -9.89 -7.98
CA ILE A 22 -5.24 -10.43 -7.25
C ILE A 22 -5.63 -10.78 -5.81
N HIS A 23 -6.20 -9.84 -5.05
CA HIS A 23 -6.56 -10.08 -3.66
C HIS A 23 -7.63 -11.16 -3.49
N THR A 24 -8.63 -11.19 -4.38
CA THR A 24 -9.66 -12.23 -4.37
C THR A 24 -9.03 -13.60 -4.59
N PHE A 25 -8.11 -13.70 -5.56
CA PHE A 25 -7.44 -14.94 -5.88
C PHE A 25 -6.47 -15.38 -4.77
N THR A 26 -5.63 -14.48 -4.26
CA THR A 26 -4.64 -14.79 -3.23
C THR A 26 -5.28 -15.13 -1.89
N VAL A 27 -6.30 -14.37 -1.46
CA VAL A 27 -6.96 -14.63 -0.18
C VAL A 27 -7.90 -15.84 -0.29
N GLY A 28 -8.78 -15.84 -1.31
CA GLY A 28 -9.80 -16.88 -1.46
C GLY A 28 -9.27 -18.25 -1.88
N THR A 29 -8.21 -18.30 -2.67
CA THR A 29 -7.74 -19.55 -3.32
C THR A 29 -6.42 -20.08 -2.76
N LEU A 30 -5.67 -19.25 -2.02
CA LEU A 30 -4.32 -19.64 -1.53
C LEU A 30 -4.22 -19.50 -0.02
N PHE A 31 -4.56 -18.34 0.55
CA PHE A 31 -4.48 -18.13 1.99
C PHE A 31 -5.44 -19.06 2.76
N VAL A 32 -6.70 -19.15 2.33
CA VAL A 32 -7.69 -20.04 2.96
C VAL A 32 -7.29 -21.52 2.84
N PRO A 33 -6.86 -22.04 1.67
CA PRO A 33 -6.42 -23.43 1.59
C PRO A 33 -5.10 -23.75 2.28
N MET A 34 -4.14 -22.83 2.36
CA MET A 34 -2.92 -23.03 3.17
C MET A 34 -3.25 -23.11 4.66
N LEU A 35 -4.06 -22.17 5.19
CA LEU A 35 -4.45 -22.12 6.60
C LEU A 35 -5.36 -23.28 7.04
N VAL A 36 -6.25 -23.74 6.16
CA VAL A 36 -7.29 -24.72 6.50
C VAL A 36 -6.91 -26.14 6.06
N TYR A 37 -6.27 -26.31 4.90
CA TYR A 37 -6.03 -27.61 4.29
C TYR A 37 -4.55 -28.00 4.15
N ARG A 38 -3.60 -27.14 4.56
CA ARG A 38 -2.14 -27.41 4.55
C ARG A 38 -1.56 -27.80 3.18
N PHE A 39 -2.02 -27.17 2.10
CA PHE A 39 -1.53 -27.42 0.73
C PHE A 39 -0.37 -26.49 0.30
N GLU A 40 0.61 -26.27 1.17
CA GLU A 40 1.71 -25.30 0.94
C GLU A 40 2.54 -25.63 -0.32
N ASP A 41 2.89 -26.91 -0.52
CA ASP A 41 3.71 -27.32 -1.67
C ASP A 41 3.01 -27.12 -3.02
N GLU A 42 1.71 -27.39 -3.09
CA GLU A 42 0.93 -27.22 -4.32
C GLU A 42 0.70 -25.73 -4.63
N ALA A 43 0.48 -24.91 -3.60
CA ALA A 43 0.41 -23.46 -3.75
C ALA A 43 1.73 -22.88 -4.30
N ARG A 44 2.87 -23.37 -3.80
CA ARG A 44 4.20 -22.96 -4.28
C ARG A 44 4.46 -23.36 -5.73
N LYS A 45 4.09 -24.59 -6.14
CA LYS A 45 4.21 -25.04 -7.54
C LYS A 45 3.34 -24.20 -8.47
N PHE A 46 2.11 -23.90 -8.05
CA PHE A 46 1.20 -23.04 -8.79
C PHE A 46 1.79 -21.64 -8.97
N GLY A 47 2.34 -21.05 -7.89
CA GLY A 47 2.98 -19.74 -7.91
C GLY A 47 4.14 -19.60 -8.91
N LYS A 48 4.87 -20.68 -9.20
CA LYS A 48 6.01 -20.67 -10.14
C LYS A 48 5.61 -20.71 -11.62
N GLN A 49 4.33 -20.93 -11.94
CA GLN A 49 3.88 -21.01 -13.33
C GLN A 49 3.80 -19.61 -13.96
N LEU A 50 4.31 -19.46 -15.18
CA LEU A 50 4.33 -18.19 -15.92
C LEU A 50 2.92 -17.58 -16.08
N SER A 51 1.90 -18.40 -16.31
CA SER A 51 0.51 -17.96 -16.44
C SER A 51 -0.03 -17.29 -15.17
N THR A 52 0.50 -17.66 -14.01
CA THR A 52 0.05 -17.15 -12.70
C THR A 52 0.88 -15.96 -12.22
N GLN A 53 2.05 -15.74 -12.82
CA GLN A 53 2.94 -14.62 -12.48
C GLN A 53 2.25 -13.27 -12.67
N PHE A 54 1.31 -13.12 -13.59
CA PHE A 54 0.51 -11.89 -13.72
C PHE A 54 -0.29 -11.56 -12.46
N ILE A 55 -0.73 -12.58 -11.70
CA ILE A 55 -1.44 -12.41 -10.43
C ILE A 55 -0.44 -12.13 -9.30
N PHE A 56 0.65 -12.90 -9.23
CA PHE A 56 1.63 -12.78 -8.15
C PHE A 56 2.51 -11.53 -8.24
N ASN A 57 2.73 -11.00 -9.44
CA ASN A 57 3.41 -9.71 -9.65
C ASN A 57 2.48 -8.51 -9.42
N GLY A 58 1.36 -8.72 -8.74
CA GLY A 58 0.38 -7.70 -8.44
C GLY A 58 0.92 -6.47 -7.70
N PHE A 59 2.03 -6.59 -6.99
CA PHE A 59 2.71 -5.44 -6.36
C PHE A 59 3.09 -4.35 -7.37
N ILE A 60 3.37 -4.70 -8.63
CA ILE A 60 3.63 -3.72 -9.71
C ILE A 60 2.42 -2.80 -9.92
N SER A 61 1.20 -3.33 -9.80
CA SER A 61 -0.03 -2.55 -9.97
C SER A 61 -0.15 -1.44 -8.91
N VAL A 62 0.35 -1.66 -7.70
CA VAL A 62 0.36 -0.65 -6.63
C VAL A 62 1.33 0.49 -6.96
N GLY A 63 2.46 0.18 -7.61
CA GLY A 63 3.39 1.18 -8.13
C GLY A 63 2.73 2.14 -9.12
N ASN A 64 1.86 1.63 -10.01
CA ASN A 64 1.09 2.47 -10.92
C ASN A 64 0.15 3.43 -10.16
N PHE A 65 -0.48 2.98 -9.08
CA PHE A 65 -1.30 3.85 -8.24
C PHE A 65 -0.52 5.00 -7.63
N PHE A 66 0.65 4.72 -7.05
CA PHE A 66 1.50 5.75 -6.47
C PHE A 66 1.97 6.75 -7.52
N PHE A 67 2.38 6.27 -8.70
CA PHE A 67 2.78 7.13 -9.81
C PHE A 67 1.65 8.05 -10.26
N LEU A 68 0.44 7.52 -10.51
CA LEU A 68 -0.72 8.31 -10.93
C LEU A 68 -1.21 9.26 -9.83
N SER A 69 -1.06 8.89 -8.56
CA SER A 69 -1.35 9.76 -7.40
C SER A 69 -0.40 10.96 -7.42
N GLY A 70 0.91 10.72 -7.51
CA GLY A 70 1.94 11.76 -7.56
C GLY A 70 1.84 12.67 -8.78
N LEU A 71 1.57 12.09 -9.96
CA LEU A 71 1.40 12.85 -11.22
C LEU A 71 0.25 13.85 -11.10
N VAL A 72 -0.93 13.41 -10.67
CA VAL A 72 -2.12 14.27 -10.56
C VAL A 72 -1.92 15.34 -9.49
N VAL A 73 -1.38 14.96 -8.33
CA VAL A 73 -1.12 15.92 -7.24
C VAL A 73 -0.13 16.99 -7.69
N THR A 74 0.94 16.62 -8.40
CA THR A 74 1.96 17.55 -8.89
C THR A 74 1.40 18.47 -9.98
N TYR A 75 0.69 17.91 -10.96
CA TYR A 75 0.08 18.67 -12.08
C TYR A 75 -0.87 19.76 -11.57
N ILE A 76 -1.65 19.46 -10.53
CA ILE A 76 -2.61 20.41 -9.96
C ILE A 76 -1.93 21.39 -8.98
N SER A 77 -1.07 20.88 -8.09
CA SER A 77 -0.58 21.66 -6.94
C SER A 77 0.56 22.60 -7.31
N VAL A 78 1.47 22.23 -8.22
CA VAL A 78 2.62 23.09 -8.59
C VAL A 78 2.16 24.44 -9.19
N PRO A 79 1.25 24.48 -10.19
CA PRO A 79 0.73 25.74 -10.71
C PRO A 79 -0.08 26.52 -9.67
N MET A 80 -0.85 25.81 -8.84
CA MET A 80 -1.62 26.42 -7.75
C MET A 80 -0.69 27.13 -6.76
N PHE A 81 0.33 26.44 -6.24
CA PHE A 81 1.28 27.02 -5.27
C PHE A 81 2.06 28.20 -5.89
N LYS A 82 2.35 28.16 -7.19
CA LYS A 82 2.94 29.27 -7.95
C LYS A 82 2.07 30.52 -7.97
N ARG A 83 0.75 30.35 -8.06
CA ARG A 83 -0.23 31.43 -8.24
C ARG A 83 -0.74 31.98 -6.90
N THR A 84 -1.06 31.09 -5.95
CA THR A 84 -1.75 31.45 -4.70
C THR A 84 -0.86 31.34 -3.47
N GLY A 85 0.38 30.87 -3.61
CA GLY A 85 1.22 30.46 -2.48
C GLY A 85 0.89 29.04 -1.99
N ALA A 86 1.81 28.47 -1.21
CA ALA A 86 1.62 27.15 -0.63
C ALA A 86 0.66 27.23 0.59
N PRO A 87 -0.30 26.31 0.71
CA PRO A 87 -1.11 26.18 1.92
C PRO A 87 -0.24 25.70 3.09
N THR A 88 -0.77 25.79 4.30
CA THR A 88 -0.12 25.16 5.46
C THR A 88 -0.10 23.64 5.29
N LEU A 89 0.93 22.98 5.82
CA LEU A 89 1.05 21.52 5.79
C LEU A 89 -0.20 20.85 6.38
N PHE A 90 -0.72 21.39 7.48
CA PHE A 90 -1.94 20.88 8.13
C PHE A 90 -3.17 20.94 7.20
N SER A 91 -3.38 22.07 6.50
CA SER A 91 -4.49 22.22 5.56
C SER A 91 -4.38 21.26 4.38
N TYR A 92 -3.17 21.10 3.85
CA TYR A 92 -2.89 20.16 2.76
C TYR A 92 -3.19 18.71 3.15
N ILE A 93 -2.74 18.27 4.33
CA ILE A 93 -2.93 16.91 4.83
C ILE A 93 -4.39 16.65 5.21
N SER A 94 -5.03 17.57 5.92
CA SER A 94 -6.38 17.37 6.47
C SER A 94 -7.42 17.15 5.37
N MET A 95 -7.32 17.86 4.25
CA MET A 95 -8.19 17.67 3.09
C MET A 95 -8.17 16.22 2.57
N ARG A 96 -6.99 15.60 2.51
CA ARG A 96 -6.87 14.21 2.08
C ARG A 96 -7.32 13.24 3.16
N TRP A 97 -7.02 13.54 4.42
CA TRP A 97 -7.41 12.73 5.55
C TRP A 97 -8.94 12.64 5.68
N PHE A 98 -9.66 13.78 5.63
CA PHE A 98 -11.13 13.82 5.65
C PHE A 98 -11.77 13.12 4.46
N ARG A 99 -11.09 13.06 3.31
CA ARG A 99 -11.58 12.31 2.15
C ARG A 99 -11.55 10.80 2.38
N PHE A 100 -10.50 10.30 3.02
CA PHE A 100 -10.28 8.87 3.20
C PHE A 100 -10.88 8.29 4.48
N MET A 101 -11.01 9.11 5.52
CA MET A 101 -11.48 8.66 6.82
C MET A 101 -12.89 8.02 6.79
N PRO A 102 -13.90 8.57 6.09
CA PRO A 102 -15.26 8.00 6.14
C PRO A 102 -15.32 6.56 5.65
N SER A 103 -14.65 6.27 4.53
CA SER A 103 -14.56 4.92 3.99
C SER A 103 -13.76 3.99 4.89
N MET A 104 -12.69 4.49 5.51
CA MET A 104 -11.84 3.69 6.40
C MET A 104 -12.58 3.27 7.68
N ILE A 105 -13.31 4.21 8.31
CA ILE A 105 -14.17 3.90 9.46
C ILE A 105 -15.23 2.88 9.08
N GLY A 106 -15.88 3.05 7.93
CA GLY A 106 -16.91 2.13 7.45
C GLY A 106 -16.39 0.69 7.32
N ILE A 107 -15.23 0.49 6.69
CA ILE A 107 -14.65 -0.85 6.50
C ILE A 107 -14.13 -1.45 7.82
N ILE A 108 -13.56 -0.65 8.71
CA ILE A 108 -13.13 -1.11 10.05
C ILE A 108 -14.34 -1.61 10.84
N CYS A 109 -15.41 -0.81 10.91
CA CYS A 109 -16.64 -1.19 11.60
C CYS A 109 -17.24 -2.46 11.01
N PHE A 110 -17.33 -2.54 9.68
CA PHE A 110 -17.78 -3.75 9.01
C PHE A 110 -16.93 -4.96 9.37
N HIS A 111 -15.60 -4.81 9.39
CA HIS A 111 -14.71 -5.93 9.67
C HIS A 111 -14.81 -6.40 11.13
N ILE A 112 -14.94 -5.48 12.09
CA ILE A 112 -15.14 -5.83 13.51
C ILE A 112 -16.49 -6.56 13.73
N LEU A 113 -17.53 -6.20 12.98
CA LEU A 113 -18.86 -6.80 13.09
C LEU A 113 -19.01 -8.10 12.27
N TRP A 114 -18.14 -8.31 11.28
CA TRP A 114 -18.17 -9.46 10.38
C TRP A 114 -18.30 -10.83 11.06
N PRO A 115 -17.61 -11.13 12.19
CA PRO A 115 -17.73 -12.42 12.87
C PRO A 115 -19.15 -12.72 13.40
N LEU A 116 -19.97 -11.69 13.60
CA LEU A 116 -21.36 -11.81 14.07
C LEU A 116 -22.34 -12.16 12.94
N MET A 117 -21.93 -11.99 11.68
CA MET A 117 -22.81 -12.12 10.50
C MET A 117 -22.87 -13.54 9.93
N GLY A 118 -21.99 -14.44 10.36
CA GLY A 118 -21.93 -15.81 9.84
C GLY A 118 -21.92 -16.88 10.93
N SER A 119 -22.07 -18.13 10.51
CA SER A 119 -22.16 -19.29 11.40
C SER A 119 -21.28 -20.45 10.92
N GLY A 120 -21.01 -21.40 11.81
CA GLY A 120 -20.17 -22.56 11.54
C GLY A 120 -18.73 -22.44 12.05
N PRO A 121 -18.07 -23.57 12.33
CA PRO A 121 -16.74 -23.60 12.96
C PRO A 121 -15.64 -23.04 12.05
N VAL A 122 -15.71 -23.31 10.74
CA VAL A 122 -14.74 -22.79 9.75
C VAL A 122 -14.84 -21.27 9.63
N PHE A 123 -16.07 -20.75 9.52
CA PHE A 123 -16.29 -19.30 9.45
C PHE A 123 -15.80 -18.59 10.70
N LYS A 124 -16.14 -19.08 11.89
CA LYS A 124 -15.70 -18.48 13.17
C LYS A 124 -14.19 -18.47 13.31
N LYS A 125 -13.51 -19.56 12.96
CA LYS A 125 -12.04 -19.63 12.98
C LYS A 125 -11.43 -18.53 12.10
N TYR A 126 -11.84 -18.48 10.83
CA TYR A 126 -11.34 -17.51 9.86
C TYR A 126 -11.67 -16.05 10.22
N ALA A 127 -12.92 -15.81 10.60
CA ALA A 127 -13.38 -14.47 10.97
C ALA A 127 -12.61 -13.95 12.19
N ASN A 128 -12.37 -14.78 13.21
CA ASN A 128 -11.60 -14.38 14.39
C ASN A 128 -10.13 -14.12 14.04
N GLU A 129 -9.48 -15.01 13.30
CA GLU A 129 -8.06 -14.85 12.91
C GLU A 129 -7.82 -13.55 12.11
N LEU A 130 -8.77 -13.16 11.25
CA LEU A 130 -8.65 -11.92 10.47
C LEU A 130 -9.05 -10.65 11.22
N THR A 131 -9.92 -10.74 12.22
CA THR A 131 -10.47 -9.56 12.90
C THR A 131 -9.80 -9.25 14.23
N GLU A 132 -9.12 -10.22 14.84
CA GLU A 132 -8.38 -10.02 16.09
C GLU A 132 -7.36 -8.88 16.01
N PRO A 133 -6.53 -8.74 14.95
CA PRO A 133 -5.61 -7.61 14.83
C PRO A 133 -6.35 -6.26 14.78
N CYS A 134 -7.54 -6.23 14.18
CA CYS A 134 -8.37 -5.03 14.13
C CYS A 134 -8.92 -4.61 15.48
N SER A 135 -9.26 -5.55 16.37
CA SER A 135 -9.69 -5.20 17.73
C SER A 135 -8.60 -4.47 18.53
N ARG A 136 -7.32 -4.76 18.27
CA ARG A 136 -6.18 -4.14 18.95
C ARG A 136 -5.65 -2.89 18.24
N ASN A 137 -5.57 -2.93 16.91
CA ASN A 137 -4.75 -2.02 16.12
C ASN A 137 -5.54 -1.21 15.06
N TRP A 138 -6.88 -1.18 15.10
CA TRP A 138 -7.70 -0.43 14.14
C TRP A 138 -7.30 1.06 13.99
N TRP A 139 -6.84 1.67 15.08
CA TRP A 139 -6.46 3.08 15.12
C TRP A 139 -5.28 3.39 14.17
N THR A 140 -4.45 2.40 13.88
CA THR A 140 -3.30 2.52 12.97
C THR A 140 -3.74 2.79 11.52
N ASN A 141 -4.90 2.29 11.11
CA ASN A 141 -5.49 2.55 9.79
C ASN A 141 -6.06 3.97 9.69
N ILE A 142 -6.59 4.53 10.79
CA ILE A 142 -7.09 5.91 10.84
C ILE A 142 -5.94 6.93 10.78
N LEU A 143 -4.81 6.57 11.39
CA LEU A 143 -3.58 7.37 11.34
C LEU A 143 -2.76 7.13 10.06
N PHE A 144 -3.15 6.17 9.21
CA PHE A 144 -2.40 5.79 8.01
C PHE A 144 -0.95 5.35 8.30
N ILE A 145 -0.78 4.56 9.36
CA ILE A 145 0.50 3.98 9.79
C ILE A 145 0.44 2.45 9.95
N ASN A 146 -0.63 1.81 9.49
CA ASN A 146 -0.79 0.36 9.63
C ASN A 146 0.34 -0.43 8.93
N ASN A 147 0.96 0.14 7.90
CA ASN A 147 2.09 -0.45 7.18
C ASN A 147 3.42 -0.44 7.98
N TRP A 148 3.46 0.12 9.19
CA TRP A 148 4.61 0.03 10.09
C TRP A 148 4.51 -1.15 11.07
N LEU A 149 3.34 -1.77 11.19
CA LEU A 149 3.18 -2.98 11.99
C LEU A 149 3.66 -4.20 11.21
N LEU A 150 3.93 -5.28 11.93
CA LEU A 150 4.18 -6.57 11.31
C LEU A 150 2.88 -7.14 10.74
N LEU A 151 2.97 -7.92 9.67
CA LEU A 151 1.82 -8.53 8.98
C LEU A 151 0.77 -9.14 9.93
N PRO A 152 1.13 -9.91 10.98
CA PRO A 152 0.15 -10.51 11.90
C PRO A 152 -0.61 -9.48 12.75
N ASP A 153 -0.04 -8.30 12.96
CA ASP A 153 -0.62 -7.23 13.80
C ASP A 153 -1.32 -6.15 12.98
N MET A 154 -1.18 -6.18 11.65
CA MET A 154 -1.86 -5.24 10.75
C MET A 154 -3.37 -5.48 10.75
N CYS A 155 -4.13 -4.47 11.13
CA CYS A 155 -5.55 -4.44 10.82
C CYS A 155 -5.76 -4.11 9.32
N LEU A 156 -6.67 -4.85 8.67
CA LEU A 156 -6.99 -4.69 7.23
C LEU A 156 -5.72 -4.63 6.37
N VAL A 157 -4.95 -5.74 6.34
CA VAL A 157 -3.64 -5.82 5.66
C VAL A 157 -3.66 -5.21 4.25
N HIS A 158 -4.71 -5.46 3.47
CA HIS A 158 -4.89 -4.94 2.11
C HIS A 158 -4.93 -3.40 2.01
N THR A 159 -5.06 -2.67 3.11
CA THR A 159 -5.03 -1.19 3.14
C THR A 159 -3.62 -0.61 3.32
N TRP A 160 -2.58 -1.44 3.42
CA TRP A 160 -1.19 -0.99 3.59
C TRP A 160 -0.76 0.07 2.55
N PHE A 161 -1.20 -0.09 1.29
CA PHE A 161 -0.84 0.82 0.22
C PHE A 161 -1.49 2.19 0.39
N MET A 162 -2.67 2.24 1.03
CA MET A 162 -3.37 3.50 1.31
C MET A 162 -2.61 4.32 2.35
N SER A 163 -2.04 3.65 3.35
CA SER A 163 -1.13 4.28 4.31
C SER A 163 0.15 4.78 3.65
N ALA A 164 0.76 3.97 2.79
CA ALA A 164 1.92 4.38 2.01
C ALA A 164 1.61 5.59 1.09
N ASP A 165 0.46 5.61 0.40
CA ASP A 165 0.03 6.74 -0.44
C ASP A 165 -0.19 8.02 0.37
N PHE A 166 -0.74 7.92 1.58
CA PHE A 166 -0.88 9.07 2.48
C PHE A 166 0.47 9.59 2.96
N GLN A 167 1.41 8.71 3.31
CA GLN A 167 2.79 9.07 3.67
C GLN A 167 3.52 9.74 2.49
N LEU A 168 3.40 9.17 1.29
CA LEU A 168 3.92 9.77 0.05
C LEU A 168 3.29 11.12 -0.25
N HIS A 169 2.01 11.34 0.09
CA HIS A 169 1.38 12.64 -0.06
C HIS A 169 2.01 13.70 0.84
N ILE A 170 2.34 13.36 2.09
CA ILE A 170 3.06 14.25 2.99
C ILE A 170 4.42 14.61 2.40
N LEU A 171 5.18 13.62 1.91
CA LEU A 171 6.46 13.86 1.23
C LEU A 171 6.30 14.72 -0.02
N SER A 172 5.21 14.52 -0.77
CA SER A 172 4.92 15.28 -2.00
C SER A 172 4.76 16.77 -1.73
N PHE A 173 4.25 17.17 -0.56
CA PHE A 173 4.14 18.59 -0.19
C PHE A 173 5.50 19.29 -0.24
N PHE A 174 6.54 18.69 0.33
CA PHE A 174 7.89 19.25 0.35
C PHE A 174 8.51 19.30 -1.05
N ALA A 175 8.33 18.24 -1.85
CA ALA A 175 8.77 18.22 -3.23
C ALA A 175 8.09 19.32 -4.06
N ILE A 176 6.77 19.49 -3.91
CA ILE A 176 5.99 20.51 -4.63
C ILE A 176 6.39 21.91 -4.18
N LEU A 177 6.60 22.14 -2.89
CA LEU A 177 7.07 23.41 -2.33
C LEU A 177 8.45 23.81 -2.92
N ALA A 178 9.35 22.83 -3.04
CA ALA A 178 10.67 23.03 -3.65
C ALA A 178 10.57 23.36 -5.15
N LEU A 179 9.58 22.80 -5.85
CA LEU A 179 9.35 23.05 -7.29
C LEU A 179 8.51 24.31 -7.57
N SER A 180 7.73 24.82 -6.61
CA SER A 180 6.72 25.82 -6.88
C SER A 180 7.27 27.24 -6.93
N LYS A 181 8.12 27.71 -6.02
CA LYS A 181 8.74 29.06 -6.13
C LYS A 181 9.68 29.38 -4.98
N THR A 182 9.44 28.74 -3.84
CA THR A 182 10.08 29.10 -2.58
C THR A 182 11.57 28.84 -2.62
N TRP A 183 12.01 27.78 -3.33
CA TRP A 183 13.41 27.38 -3.45
C TRP A 183 13.89 27.46 -4.90
N SER A 184 15.23 27.49 -5.10
CA SER A 184 15.82 27.56 -6.44
C SER A 184 15.42 26.33 -7.27
N ARG A 185 15.21 26.50 -8.58
CA ARG A 185 14.85 25.38 -9.48
C ARG A 185 15.86 24.23 -9.39
N GLY A 186 17.14 24.55 -9.22
CA GLY A 186 18.21 23.57 -9.04
C GLY A 186 18.01 22.73 -7.77
N PHE A 187 17.64 23.36 -6.65
CA PHE A 187 17.36 22.65 -5.41
C PHE A 187 16.19 21.65 -5.58
N GLY A 188 15.09 22.08 -6.21
CA GLY A 188 13.93 21.21 -6.44
C GLY A 188 14.28 19.96 -7.26
N VAL A 189 15.09 20.12 -8.31
CA VAL A 189 15.59 18.99 -9.12
C VAL A 189 16.46 18.07 -8.28
N VAL A 190 17.43 18.61 -7.54
CA VAL A 190 18.32 17.80 -6.68
C VAL A 190 17.53 17.02 -5.64
N LEU A 191 16.54 17.64 -4.97
CA LEU A 191 15.68 16.97 -4.00
C LEU A 191 14.92 15.80 -4.64
N CYS A 192 14.25 16.04 -5.77
CA CYS A 192 13.50 15.00 -6.46
C CYS A 192 14.39 13.85 -6.93
N THR A 193 15.55 14.15 -7.53
CA THR A 193 16.53 13.14 -7.93
C THR A 193 17.03 12.34 -6.73
N SER A 194 17.32 13.00 -5.61
CA SER A 194 17.75 12.34 -4.38
C SER A 194 16.68 11.40 -3.82
N LEU A 195 15.41 11.83 -3.81
CA LEU A 195 14.29 10.98 -3.37
C LEU A 195 14.13 9.74 -4.25
N ILE A 196 14.28 9.88 -5.57
CA ILE A 196 14.23 8.75 -6.51
C ILE A 196 15.39 7.78 -6.24
N LEU A 197 16.61 8.30 -6.09
CA LEU A 197 17.78 7.47 -5.81
C LEU A 197 17.65 6.74 -4.47
N CYS A 198 17.18 7.40 -3.43
CA CYS A 198 16.90 6.76 -2.14
C CYS A 198 15.81 5.69 -2.25
N GLY A 199 14.74 5.95 -3.02
CA GLY A 199 13.65 5.00 -3.26
C GLY A 199 14.08 3.74 -4.00
N ILE A 200 15.17 3.80 -4.78
CA ILE A 200 15.78 2.63 -5.45
C ILE A 200 16.81 1.97 -4.54
N ALA A 201 17.71 2.75 -3.95
CA ALA A 201 18.85 2.26 -3.20
C ALA A 201 18.44 1.56 -1.88
N ILE A 202 17.52 2.14 -1.11
CA ILE A 202 17.13 1.59 0.20
C ILE A 202 16.51 0.19 0.05
N PRO A 203 15.47 -0.03 -0.78
CA PRO A 203 14.91 -1.36 -0.96
C PRO A 203 15.92 -2.35 -1.56
N SER A 204 16.77 -1.90 -2.49
CA SER A 204 17.80 -2.76 -3.08
C SER A 204 18.84 -3.23 -2.05
N LEU A 205 19.27 -2.33 -1.15
CA LEU A 205 20.23 -2.65 -0.09
C LEU A 205 19.62 -3.55 0.98
N VAL A 206 18.36 -3.30 1.37
CA VAL A 206 17.63 -4.17 2.29
C VAL A 206 17.53 -5.56 1.69
N ASN A 207 17.07 -5.66 0.43
CA ASN A 207 16.91 -6.94 -0.24
C ASN A 207 18.23 -7.71 -0.39
N TYR A 208 19.32 -7.00 -0.70
CA TYR A 208 20.66 -7.58 -0.78
C TYR A 208 21.13 -8.11 0.58
N LYS A 209 20.95 -7.36 1.67
CA LYS A 209 21.37 -7.77 3.02
C LYS A 209 20.57 -8.97 3.54
N THR A 210 19.26 -8.99 3.28
CA THR A 210 18.38 -10.03 3.80
C THR A 210 18.29 -11.25 2.89
N ASN A 211 19.09 -11.32 1.81
CA ASN A 211 18.96 -12.31 0.74
C ASN A 211 17.50 -12.50 0.29
N GLY A 212 16.76 -11.39 0.24
CA GLY A 212 15.34 -11.40 -0.06
C GLY A 212 15.07 -11.67 -1.54
N PRO A 213 13.91 -12.25 -1.88
CA PRO A 213 13.53 -12.44 -3.27
C PRO A 213 13.35 -11.09 -3.96
N PRO A 214 13.63 -10.99 -5.28
CA PRO A 214 13.52 -9.74 -6.04
C PRO A 214 12.10 -9.13 -6.02
N MET A 215 11.10 -9.92 -5.68
CA MET A 215 9.75 -9.48 -5.33
C MET A 215 9.23 -10.32 -4.15
N PRO A 216 8.47 -9.75 -3.20
CA PRO A 216 7.81 -10.53 -2.17
C PRO A 216 6.88 -11.58 -2.80
N MET A 217 7.35 -12.82 -2.88
CA MET A 217 6.56 -13.95 -3.31
C MET A 217 5.83 -14.51 -2.08
N PRO A 218 4.49 -14.63 -2.08
CA PRO A 218 3.75 -15.13 -0.92
C PRO A 218 4.09 -16.58 -0.49
N PHE A 219 4.91 -17.30 -1.27
CA PHE A 219 5.18 -18.74 -1.12
C PHE A 219 6.67 -19.09 -1.06
N GLU A 220 7.54 -18.08 -1.01
CA GLU A 220 8.93 -18.28 -0.68
C GLU A 220 9.06 -17.67 0.71
N GLU A 221 8.98 -18.50 1.76
CA GLU A 221 9.27 -18.05 3.12
C GLU A 221 10.63 -17.35 3.08
N PRO A 222 10.71 -16.01 3.25
CA PRO A 222 11.86 -15.52 3.98
C PRO A 222 11.71 -16.16 5.36
N ASP A 223 12.79 -16.69 5.94
CA ASP A 223 12.79 -16.95 7.37
C ASP A 223 12.52 -15.59 8.04
N LEU A 224 11.25 -15.33 8.37
CA LEU A 224 10.79 -14.04 8.86
C LEU A 224 11.48 -13.76 10.19
N ASP A 225 11.75 -14.80 10.99
CA ASP A 225 12.53 -14.68 12.22
C ASP A 225 13.99 -14.30 11.94
N GLN A 226 14.58 -14.75 10.83
CA GLN A 226 15.90 -14.28 10.39
C GLN A 226 15.85 -12.84 9.87
N PHE A 227 14.86 -12.48 9.05
CA PHE A 227 14.64 -11.11 8.58
C PHE A 227 14.50 -10.12 9.75
N TYR A 228 13.76 -10.49 10.80
CA TYR A 228 13.59 -9.67 12.00
C TYR A 228 14.82 -9.65 12.91
N ARG A 229 15.62 -10.73 12.94
CA ARG A 229 16.91 -10.74 13.63
C ARG A 229 17.91 -9.80 12.97
N ASP A 230 17.99 -9.83 11.64
CA ASP A 230 18.91 -8.99 10.86
C ASP A 230 18.55 -7.49 10.89
N LEU A 231 17.30 -7.14 11.18
CA LEU A 231 16.86 -5.75 11.38
C LEU A 231 17.17 -5.19 12.78
N ASN A 232 17.33 -6.06 13.78
CA ASN A 232 17.56 -5.70 15.18
C ASN A 232 19.02 -5.84 15.63
N THR A 233 19.93 -6.21 14.73
CA THR A 233 21.40 -6.25 14.91
C THR A 233 22.09 -5.19 14.06
#